data_AF-A0A4P1R8K9-F1
#
_entry.id   AF-A0A4P1R8K9-F1
#
_cell.length_a   1.000
_cell.length_b   1.000
_cell.length_c   1.000
_cell.angle_alpha   90.00
_cell.angle_beta   90.00
_cell.angle_gamma   90.00
#
_symmetry.space_group_name_H-M   'P 1'
#
loop_
_entity.id
_entity.type
_entity.pdbx_description
1 polymer ?
#
loop_
_entity_poly.entity_id
_entity_poly.type
_entity_poly.pdbx_seq_one_letter_code
_entity_poly.pdbx_strand_id
1 'polypeptide(L)'
;RYRYPFLETNGIVSVEDNRVGPLYKHVSPPALAPRLSSIGIPEKDIIFQTLELKCKWVARVLSGKELLPTEEEMMASIQEYYQQMENNGMPKALNSSSAF
;
A
#
# COMPACT_ATOMS: atom_id res chain seq x y z
N ARG A 1 -13.84 4.03 -9.35
CA ARG A 1 -12.80 5.08 -9.22
C ARG A 1 -12.67 5.45 -7.75
N TYR A 2 -11.50 5.27 -7.15
CA TYR A 2 -11.28 5.66 -5.75
C TYR A 2 -11.20 7.18 -5.62
N ARG A 3 -11.84 7.71 -4.58
CA ARG A 3 -11.77 9.13 -4.20
C ARG A 3 -11.96 9.24 -2.70
N TYR A 4 -11.04 9.92 -2.04
CA TYR A 4 -11.06 10.16 -0.59
C TYR A 4 -11.16 11.67 -0.36
N PRO A 5 -12.35 12.30 -0.53
CA PRO A 5 -12.48 13.75 -0.49
C PRO A 5 -12.17 14.36 0.88
N PHE A 6 -12.16 13.54 1.92
CA PHE A 6 -11.80 13.91 3.29
C PHE A 6 -10.30 13.83 3.57
N LEU A 7 -9.50 13.30 2.63
CA LEU A 7 -8.08 13.03 2.84
C LEU A 7 -7.25 13.97 1.97
N GLU A 8 -6.84 15.09 2.57
CA GLU A 8 -5.91 16.04 1.95
C GLU A 8 -4.47 15.55 2.15
N THR A 9 -3.90 14.91 1.13
CA THR A 9 -2.52 14.40 1.17
C THR A 9 -1.50 15.34 0.53
N ASN A 10 -1.93 16.52 0.03
CA ASN A 10 -1.08 17.46 -0.71
C ASN A 10 -0.27 16.80 -1.85
N GLY A 11 -0.82 15.74 -2.46
CA GLY A 11 -0.16 15.00 -3.55
C GLY A 11 0.72 13.83 -3.10
N ILE A 12 0.90 13.59 -1.78
CA ILE A 12 1.67 12.44 -1.26
C ILE A 12 1.00 11.11 -1.64
N VAL A 13 -0.33 11.09 -1.70
CA VAL A 13 -1.10 9.94 -2.20
C VAL A 13 -1.93 10.40 -3.40
N SER A 14 -1.79 9.71 -4.51
CA SER A 14 -2.53 9.93 -5.73
C SER A 14 -3.39 8.71 -6.09
N VAL A 15 -4.38 8.93 -6.97
CA VAL A 15 -5.16 7.85 -7.57
C VAL A 15 -5.00 7.93 -9.08
N GLU A 16 -4.18 7.05 -9.63
CA GLU A 16 -3.90 6.93 -11.06
C GLU A 16 -4.34 5.55 -11.55
N ASP A 17 -5.08 5.46 -12.66
CA ASP A 17 -5.54 4.19 -13.23
C ASP A 17 -6.24 3.24 -12.23
N ASN A 18 -7.04 3.80 -11.31
CA ASN A 18 -7.67 3.09 -10.16
C ASN A 18 -6.69 2.46 -9.15
N ARG A 19 -5.41 2.81 -9.19
CA ARG A 19 -4.43 2.47 -8.16
C ARG A 19 -4.30 3.63 -7.17
N VAL A 20 -4.37 3.33 -5.88
CA VAL A 20 -4.01 4.28 -4.82
C VAL A 20 -2.53 4.09 -4.53
N GLY A 21 -1.73 5.15 -4.62
CA GLY A 21 -0.29 5.02 -4.46
C GLY A 21 0.46 6.34 -4.27
N PRO A 22 1.75 6.27 -3.92
CA PRO A 22 2.50 5.05 -3.56
C PRO A 22 2.13 4.51 -2.18
N LEU A 23 2.04 3.19 -2.02
CA LEU A 23 1.73 2.52 -0.74
C LEU A 23 2.67 1.34 -0.51
N TYR A 24 3.47 1.40 0.56
CA TYR A 24 4.29 0.28 1.02
C TYR A 24 3.39 -0.85 1.49
N LYS A 25 3.65 -2.06 0.99
CA LYS A 25 2.82 -3.25 1.18
C LYS A 25 1.32 -2.99 0.93
N HIS A 26 0.96 -2.07 0.02
CA HIS A 26 -0.44 -1.69 -0.22
C HIS A 26 -1.20 -1.15 1.00
N VAL A 27 -0.48 -0.64 2.02
CA VAL A 27 -1.08 -0.14 3.26
C VAL A 27 -0.73 1.33 3.49
N SER A 28 0.56 1.68 3.57
CA SER A 28 0.96 2.99 4.08
C SER A 28 1.79 3.77 3.06
N PRO A 29 1.50 5.05 2.79
CA PRO A 29 2.41 5.87 2.01
C PRO A 29 3.69 6.13 2.82
N PRO A 30 4.89 5.97 2.24
CA PRO A 30 6.16 6.05 2.98
C PRO A 30 6.33 7.34 3.80
N ALA A 31 6.07 8.50 3.19
CA ALA A 31 6.18 9.80 3.84
C ALA A 31 5.21 10.05 5.01
N LEU A 32 4.15 9.23 5.15
CA LEU A 32 3.20 9.35 6.26
C LEU A 32 3.14 8.08 7.11
N ALA A 33 4.03 7.11 6.90
CA ALA A 33 4.05 5.90 7.69
C ALA A 33 4.62 6.16 9.10
N PRO A 34 4.08 5.54 10.16
CA PRO A 34 2.87 4.71 10.22
C PRO A 34 1.58 5.52 10.50
N ARG A 35 1.62 6.86 10.41
CA ARG A 35 0.53 7.77 10.81
C ARG A 35 -0.71 7.66 9.92
N LEU A 36 -0.57 7.19 8.69
CA LEU A 36 -1.66 6.96 7.76
C LEU A 36 -1.58 5.55 7.19
N SER A 37 -2.67 4.79 7.24
CA SER A 37 -2.74 3.44 6.67
C SER A 37 -4.09 3.23 6.00
N SER A 38 -4.08 2.62 4.83
CA SER A 38 -5.24 2.24 4.04
C SER A 38 -5.47 0.74 4.17
N ILE A 39 -6.69 0.35 4.51
CA ILE A 39 -7.09 -1.05 4.68
C ILE A 39 -8.30 -1.30 3.78
N GLY A 40 -8.34 -2.47 3.15
CA GLY A 40 -9.47 -2.87 2.30
C GLY A 40 -9.46 -2.21 0.92
N ILE A 41 -8.31 -1.74 0.44
CA ILE A 41 -8.14 -1.48 -1.00
C ILE A 41 -8.32 -2.82 -1.73
N PRO A 42 -9.31 -2.94 -2.63
CA PRO A 42 -9.55 -4.17 -3.38
C PRO A 42 -8.30 -4.67 -4.10
N GLU A 43 -7.99 -5.92 -3.81
CA GLU A 43 -6.92 -6.74 -4.37
C GLU A 43 -7.56 -8.00 -4.95
N LYS A 44 -6.89 -8.68 -5.88
CA LYS A 44 -7.39 -9.96 -6.45
C LYS A 44 -7.11 -11.14 -5.52
N ASP A 45 -7.43 -10.99 -4.23
CA ASP A 45 -7.04 -11.91 -3.16
C ASP A 45 -8.21 -12.23 -2.21
N ILE A 46 -7.98 -13.15 -1.26
CA ILE A 46 -8.98 -13.58 -0.28
C ILE A 46 -9.24 -12.44 0.72
N ILE A 47 -10.26 -11.65 0.43
CA ILE A 47 -10.57 -10.36 1.09
C ILE A 47 -10.45 -10.42 2.63
N PHE A 48 -11.11 -11.37 3.29
CA PHE A 48 -11.11 -11.43 4.75
C PHE A 48 -9.74 -11.74 5.36
N GLN A 49 -8.97 -12.64 4.74
CA GLN A 49 -7.64 -13.01 5.22
C GLN A 49 -6.66 -11.85 5.03
N THR A 50 -6.70 -11.19 3.86
CA THR A 50 -5.85 -10.04 3.58
C THR A 50 -6.18 -8.85 4.49
N LEU A 51 -7.47 -8.60 4.76
CA LEU A 51 -7.89 -7.58 5.74
C LEU A 51 -7.35 -7.87 7.13
N GLU A 52 -7.49 -9.11 7.61
CA GLU A 52 -7.01 -9.51 8.93
C GLU A 52 -5.48 -9.34 9.06
N LEU A 53 -4.72 -9.79 8.06
CA LEU A 53 -3.26 -9.67 8.04
C LEU A 53 -2.82 -8.20 8.03
N LYS A 54 -3.44 -7.36 7.19
CA LYS A 54 -3.18 -5.91 7.15
C LYS A 54 -3.47 -5.24 8.50
N CYS A 55 -4.62 -5.51 9.10
CA CYS A 55 -4.98 -4.97 10.41
C CYS A 55 -3.98 -5.38 11.49
N LYS A 56 -3.61 -6.66 11.55
CA LYS A 56 -2.63 -7.19 12.51
C LYS A 56 -1.26 -6.55 12.32
N TRP A 57 -0.81 -6.43 11.08
CA TRP A 57 0.48 -5.81 10.76
C TRP A 57 0.51 -4.33 11.16
N VAL A 58 -0.50 -3.54 10.80
CA VAL A 58 -0.62 -2.13 11.21
C VAL A 58 -0.61 -2.00 12.73
N ALA A 59 -1.36 -2.85 13.44
CA ALA A 59 -1.38 -2.83 14.91
C ALA A 59 0.00 -3.11 15.52
N ARG A 60 0.75 -4.06 14.94
CA ARG A 60 2.13 -4.37 15.38
C ARG A 60 3.07 -3.18 15.16
N VAL A 61 3.00 -2.55 13.99
CA VAL A 61 3.79 -1.35 13.66
C VAL A 61 3.48 -0.20 14.62
N LEU A 62 2.19 0.13 14.81
CA LEU A 62 1.78 1.21 15.72
C LEU A 62 2.15 0.93 17.18
N SER A 63 2.21 -0.35 17.58
CA SER A 63 2.65 -0.75 18.92
C SER A 63 4.18 -0.85 19.10
N GLY A 64 4.96 -0.56 18.05
CA GLY A 64 6.42 -0.68 18.05
C GLY A 64 6.94 -2.13 18.07
N LYS A 65 6.06 -3.12 17.90
CA LYS A 65 6.42 -4.55 17.83
C LYS A 65 6.94 -4.97 16.46
N GLU A 66 6.78 -4.10 15.47
CA GLU A 66 7.29 -4.24 14.12
C GLU A 66 7.92 -2.90 13.73
N LEU A 67 9.16 -2.89 13.26
CA LEU A 67 9.81 -1.68 12.77
C LEU A 67 9.54 -1.54 11.28
N LEU A 68 9.21 -0.32 10.87
CA LEU A 68 9.20 0.01 9.45
C LEU A 68 10.64 0.22 8.97
N PRO A 69 10.94 -0.18 7.73
CA PRO A 69 12.17 0.27 7.08
C PRO A 69 12.12 1.78 6.83
N THR A 70 13.24 2.34 6.39
CA THR A 70 13.34 3.76 6.03
C THR A 70 12.38 4.13 4.90
N GLU A 71 12.12 5.43 4.76
CA GLU A 71 11.26 5.93 3.68
C GLU A 71 11.83 5.54 2.30
N GLU A 72 13.15 5.65 2.13
CA GLU A 72 13.87 5.29 0.92
C GLU A 72 13.72 3.80 0.60
N GLU A 73 13.87 2.92 1.59
CA GLU A 73 13.71 1.47 1.42
C GLU A 73 12.26 1.09 1.08
N MET A 74 11.28 1.72 1.74
CA MET A 74 9.87 1.52 1.40
C MET A 74 9.57 1.96 -0.04
N MET A 75 10.10 3.11 -0.47
CA MET A 75 9.96 3.59 -1.84
C MET A 75 10.65 2.67 -2.85
N ALA A 76 11.85 2.17 -2.55
CA ALA A 76 12.57 1.24 -3.41
C ALA A 76 11.75 -0.06 -3.63
N SER A 77 11.18 -0.61 -2.56
CA SER A 77 10.31 -1.79 -2.63
C SER A 77 9.07 -1.56 -3.50
N ILE A 78 8.46 -0.38 -3.42
CA ILE A 78 7.29 -0.01 -4.25
C ILE A 78 7.68 0.07 -5.73
N GLN A 79 8.82 0.70 -6.05
CA GLN A 79 9.29 0.81 -7.43
C GLN A 79 9.64 -0.55 -8.01
N GLU A 80 10.30 -1.41 -7.23
CA GLU A 80 10.60 -2.78 -7.64
C GLU A 80 9.32 -3.55 -7.96
N TYR A 81 8.29 -3.46 -7.10
CA TYR A 81 6.99 -4.08 -7.35
C TYR A 81 6.33 -3.56 -8.64
N TYR A 82 6.36 -2.25 -8.88
CA TYR A 82 5.81 -1.67 -10.11
C TYR A 82 6.56 -2.15 -11.36
N GLN A 83 7.89 -2.26 -11.29
CA GLN A 83 8.70 -2.79 -12.38
C GLN A 83 8.39 -4.26 -12.65
N GLN A 84 8.25 -5.09 -11.61
CA GLN A 84 7.88 -6.49 -11.75
C GLN A 84 6.51 -6.64 -12.41
N MET A 85 5.54 -5.82 -12.02
CA MET A 85 4.22 -5.80 -12.65
C MET A 85 4.28 -5.44 -14.13
N GLU A 86 5.03 -4.40 -14.49
CA GLU A 86 5.21 -3.97 -15.87
C GLU A 86 5.88 -5.07 -16.72
N ASN A 87 6.95 -5.68 -16.20
CA ASN A 87 7.67 -6.78 -16.85
C ASN A 87 6.76 -8.01 -17.08
N ASN A 88 5.80 -8.24 -16.18
CA ASN A 88 4.83 -9.33 -16.27
C ASN A 88 3.58 -8.97 -17.10
N GLY A 89 3.51 -7.77 -17.69
CA GLY A 89 2.36 -7.31 -18.49
C GLY A 89 1.08 -7.11 -17.67
N MET A 90 1.20 -6.91 -16.35
CA MET A 90 0.05 -6.78 -15.45
C MET A 90 -0.54 -5.36 -15.51
N PRO A 91 -1.87 -5.22 -15.73
CA PRO A 91 -2.53 -3.92 -15.64
C PRO A 91 -2.24 -3.16 -14.34
N LYS A 92 -2.01 -1.83 -14.43
CA LYS A 92 -1.76 -0.97 -13.26
C LYS A 92 -2.89 -0.99 -12.22
N ALA A 93 -4.13 -1.19 -12.66
CA ALA A 93 -5.29 -1.29 -11.77
C ALA A 93 -5.28 -2.56 -10.87
N LEU A 94 -4.39 -3.52 -11.13
CA LEU A 94 -4.25 -4.71 -10.30
C LEU A 94 -3.33 -4.42 -9.12
N ASN A 95 -3.84 -4.66 -7.93
CA ASN A 95 -3.04 -4.86 -6.75
C ASN A 95 -3.08 -6.38 -6.47
N SER A 96 -1.92 -7.01 -6.46
CA SER A 96 -1.71 -8.41 -6.08
C SER A 96 -1.05 -8.43 -4.71
N SER A 97 -1.66 -9.11 -3.73
CA SER A 97 -1.18 -9.18 -2.35
C SER A 97 0.00 -10.15 -2.16
N SER A 98 0.69 -10.55 -3.23
CA SER A 98 1.89 -11.40 -3.18
C SER A 98 3.04 -10.81 -2.37
N ALA A 99 2.90 -9.57 -1.87
CA ALA A 99 3.85 -8.84 -1.05
C ALA A 99 3.46 -8.74 0.45
N PHE A 100 2.40 -9.44 0.88
CA PHE A 100 2.13 -9.68 2.31
C PHE A 100 2.71 -11.00 2.80
#